data_AF-A0AAF0XTL8-F1
#
_entry.id   AF-A0AAF0XTL8-F1
#
_cell.length_a   1.000
_cell.length_b   1.000
_cell.length_c   1.000
_cell.angle_alpha   90.00
_cell.angle_beta   90.00
_cell.angle_gamma   90.00
#
_symmetry.space_group_name_H-M   'P 1'
#
loop_
_entity.id
_entity.type
_entity.pdbx_description
1 polymer ?
#
loop_
_entity_poly.entity_id
_entity_poly.type
_entity_poly.pdbx_seq_one_letter_code
_entity_poly.pdbx_strand_id
1 'polypeptide(L)'
;MEKLKKEFGETLDKGKQLFPESDKMKEYEQRFEEMTTGRIEIFLWNNVTCLKHHIQSLQIGKEVLFHVVDAYTSILNEDEKFRAAESPYRFFCSTMVTIFFPISSGNHFYLICFNLRKICVDIIDNRSGDRVDIMYDGIPEALQENFGLYMAQKSPRKIKLLNNAPVQRLEMKWRTSNKNVDSGVFVMHHMETYMGYTLRNWDCKFAAEVGCKTNLILFLK
;
A
#
# COMPACT_ATOMS: atom_id res chain seq x y z
N MET A 1 24.37 7.56 -9.77
CA MET A 1 24.72 7.60 -8.34
C MET A 1 26.22 7.36 -8.09
N GLU A 2 26.83 6.34 -8.69
CA GLU A 2 28.29 6.11 -8.60
C GLU A 2 29.13 7.29 -9.10
N LYS A 3 28.73 7.89 -10.23
CA LYS A 3 29.36 9.08 -10.78
C LYS A 3 29.39 10.25 -9.79
N LEU A 4 28.29 10.47 -9.07
CA LEU A 4 28.18 11.54 -8.07
C LEU A 4 29.06 11.27 -6.84
N LYS A 5 29.13 10.02 -6.37
CA LYS A 5 30.01 9.62 -5.25
C LYS A 5 31.49 9.79 -5.60
N LYS A 6 31.86 9.43 -6.85
CA LYS A 6 33.22 9.58 -7.36
C LYS A 6 33.63 11.05 -7.45
N GLU A 7 32.81 11.88 -8.08
CA GLU A 7 33.08 13.32 -8.22
C GLU A 7 33.16 14.04 -6.86
N PHE A 8 32.30 13.68 -5.89
CA PHE A 8 32.34 14.25 -4.55
C PHE A 8 33.54 13.75 -3.73
N GLY A 9 33.91 12.46 -3.83
CA GLY A 9 35.09 11.90 -3.17
C GLY A 9 36.39 12.52 -3.65
N GLU A 10 36.54 12.69 -4.98
CA GLU A 10 37.69 13.39 -5.59
C GLU A 10 37.79 14.86 -5.12
N THR A 11 36.65 15.50 -4.83
CA THR A 11 36.60 16.87 -4.30
C THR A 11 37.02 16.91 -2.82
N LEU A 12 36.65 15.91 -2.03
CA LEU A 12 37.02 15.79 -0.62
C LEU A 12 38.54 15.61 -0.45
N ASP A 13 39.15 14.74 -1.26
CA ASP A 13 40.59 14.49 -1.21
C ASP A 13 41.41 15.75 -1.58
N LYS A 14 40.95 16.52 -2.55
CA LYS A 14 41.54 17.83 -2.89
C LYS A 14 41.39 18.84 -1.75
N GLY A 15 40.25 18.84 -1.06
CA GLY A 15 40.01 19.70 0.11
C GLY A 15 40.98 19.43 1.27
N LYS A 16 41.25 18.14 1.55
CA LYS A 16 42.20 17.71 2.59
C LYS A 16 43.63 18.16 2.32
N GLN A 17 44.04 18.20 1.06
CA GLN A 17 45.36 18.68 0.66
C GLN A 17 45.52 20.20 0.83
N LEU A 18 44.44 20.96 0.71
CA LEU A 18 44.46 22.42 0.78
C LEU A 18 44.27 22.95 2.20
N PHE A 19 43.50 22.26 3.04
CA PHE A 19 43.15 22.72 4.40
C PHE A 19 43.10 21.55 5.40
N PRO A 20 44.25 21.03 5.87
CA PRO A 20 44.33 19.74 6.54
C PRO A 20 43.55 19.65 7.87
N GLU A 21 43.29 20.77 8.54
CA GLU A 21 42.71 20.80 9.89
C GLU A 21 41.77 22.00 10.15
N SER A 22 41.16 22.56 9.11
CA SER A 22 40.21 23.66 9.31
C SER A 22 38.87 23.17 9.86
N ASP A 23 38.21 23.96 10.71
CA ASP A 23 36.85 23.65 11.20
C ASP A 23 35.84 23.45 10.05
N LYS A 24 36.06 24.16 8.93
CA LYS A 24 35.30 23.95 7.69
C LYS A 24 35.52 22.55 7.12
N MET A 25 36.74 22.02 7.14
CA MET A 25 37.03 20.69 6.63
C MET A 25 36.32 19.60 7.45
N LYS A 26 36.26 19.75 8.79
CA LYS A 26 35.48 18.86 9.66
C LYS A 26 33.98 18.92 9.37
N GLU A 27 33.43 20.11 9.13
CA GLU A 27 32.02 20.26 8.71
C GLU A 27 31.75 19.58 7.34
N TYR A 28 32.68 19.69 6.39
CA TYR A 28 32.58 19.01 5.09
C TYR A 28 32.68 17.48 5.20
N GLU A 29 33.59 16.96 6.03
CA GLU A 29 33.70 15.53 6.33
C GLU A 29 32.44 15.00 7.02
N GLN A 30 31.92 15.73 8.01
CA GLN A 30 30.66 15.38 8.65
C GLN A 30 29.50 15.37 7.64
N ARG A 31 29.41 16.35 6.74
CA ARG A 31 28.39 16.34 5.67
C ARG A 31 28.59 15.19 4.69
N PHE A 32 29.82 14.80 4.38
CA PHE A 32 30.11 13.64 3.53
C PHE A 32 29.76 12.33 4.23
N GLU A 33 30.10 12.20 5.51
CA GLU A 33 29.68 11.09 6.36
C GLU A 33 28.16 11.06 6.49
N GLU A 34 27.45 12.15 6.75
CA GLU A 34 25.98 12.19 6.76
C GLU A 34 25.39 11.80 5.40
N MET A 35 26.02 12.23 4.30
CA MET A 35 25.59 11.91 2.92
C MET A 35 25.83 10.44 2.54
N THR A 36 26.83 9.80 3.14
CA THR A 36 27.19 8.39 2.92
C THR A 36 26.54 7.45 3.93
N THR A 37 26.45 7.83 5.20
CA THR A 37 25.82 7.08 6.31
C THR A 37 24.30 7.18 6.30
N GLY A 38 23.72 8.28 5.83
CA GLY A 38 22.27 8.47 5.71
C GLY A 38 21.60 7.57 4.66
N ARG A 39 22.38 6.96 3.75
CA ARG A 39 21.89 6.13 2.63
C ARG A 39 22.41 4.69 2.63
N ILE A 40 22.92 4.21 3.76
CA ILE A 40 23.26 2.78 3.90
C ILE A 40 21.96 1.98 3.96
N GLU A 41 21.71 1.16 2.95
CA GLU A 41 20.61 0.21 2.95
C GLU A 41 20.93 -0.96 3.88
N ILE A 42 20.03 -1.21 4.83
CA ILE A 42 20.14 -2.30 5.81
C ILE A 42 19.18 -3.43 5.47
N PHE A 43 18.08 -3.12 4.76
CA PHE A 43 17.08 -4.10 4.33
C PHE A 43 16.54 -3.70 2.95
N LEU A 44 16.46 -4.68 2.05
CA LEU A 44 15.77 -4.59 0.77
C LEU A 44 15.07 -5.91 0.48
N TRP A 45 13.74 -5.88 0.43
CA TRP A 45 12.93 -7.04 0.09
C TRP A 45 11.62 -6.61 -0.57
N ASN A 46 11.28 -7.18 -1.73
CA ASN A 46 10.02 -6.88 -2.45
C ASN A 46 9.70 -5.36 -2.54
N ASN A 47 10.69 -4.54 -2.89
CA ASN A 47 10.61 -3.07 -2.97
C ASN A 47 10.38 -2.34 -1.63
N VAL A 48 10.49 -3.03 -0.49
CA VAL A 48 10.54 -2.42 0.84
C VAL A 48 12.00 -2.15 1.19
N THR A 49 12.33 -0.90 1.45
CA THR A 49 13.70 -0.45 1.80
C THR A 49 13.74 0.09 3.23
N CYS A 50 14.71 -0.37 4.02
CA CYS A 50 15.05 0.21 5.32
C CYS A 50 16.51 0.64 5.33
N LEU A 51 16.75 1.92 5.65
CA LEU A 51 18.08 2.51 5.69
C LEU A 51 18.60 2.57 7.13
N LYS A 52 19.91 2.73 7.31
CA LYS A 52 20.55 2.84 8.63
C LYS A 52 19.88 3.89 9.51
N HIS A 53 19.56 5.05 8.97
CA HIS A 53 18.91 6.12 9.73
C HIS A 53 17.46 5.77 10.13
N HIS A 54 16.78 4.88 9.40
CA HIS A 54 15.48 4.35 9.82
C HIS A 54 15.65 3.47 11.06
N ILE A 55 16.62 2.55 11.07
CA ILE A 55 16.90 1.67 12.22
C ILE A 55 17.28 2.45 13.48
N GLN A 56 17.95 3.60 13.33
CA GLN A 56 18.27 4.49 14.45
C GLN A 56 17.02 5.03 15.18
N SER A 57 15.81 4.93 14.59
CA SER A 57 14.56 5.25 15.28
C SER A 57 14.17 4.25 16.38
N LEU A 58 14.80 3.07 16.45
CA LEU A 58 14.61 2.09 17.53
C LEU A 58 15.29 2.51 18.86
N GLN A 59 15.97 3.66 18.91
CA GLN A 59 16.58 4.18 20.12
C GLN A 59 15.52 4.48 21.21
N ILE A 60 15.89 4.26 22.47
CA ILE A 60 15.02 4.49 23.63
C ILE A 60 14.48 5.92 23.63
N GLY A 61 13.16 6.06 23.84
CA GLY A 61 12.49 7.36 23.90
C GLY A 61 12.17 7.99 22.55
N LYS A 62 12.44 7.31 21.42
CA LYS A 62 12.08 7.78 20.07
C LYS A 62 10.86 7.05 19.51
N GLU A 63 10.14 7.72 18.62
CA GLU A 63 9.09 7.12 17.81
C GLU A 63 9.71 6.30 16.67
N VAL A 64 9.26 5.07 16.49
CA VAL A 64 9.76 4.17 15.45
C VAL A 64 9.27 4.63 14.08
N LEU A 65 10.18 4.77 13.13
CA LEU A 65 9.85 5.15 11.76
C LEU A 65 9.16 4.00 11.03
N PHE A 66 8.15 4.33 10.23
CA PHE A 66 7.32 3.34 9.53
C PHE A 66 8.11 2.40 8.61
N HIS A 67 9.24 2.84 8.03
CA HIS A 67 10.11 1.98 7.23
C HIS A 67 10.65 0.78 8.01
N VAL A 68 10.91 0.93 9.32
CA VAL A 68 11.34 -0.17 10.18
C VAL A 68 10.19 -1.15 10.40
N VAL A 69 8.98 -0.62 10.61
CA VAL A 69 7.76 -1.43 10.76
C VAL A 69 7.48 -2.20 9.47
N ASP A 70 7.56 -1.55 8.30
CA ASP A 70 7.32 -2.17 6.98
C ASP A 70 8.36 -3.25 6.63
N ALA A 71 9.61 -3.04 7.02
CA ALA A 71 10.64 -4.07 6.90
C ALA A 71 10.31 -5.27 7.79
N TYR A 72 9.89 -5.02 9.03
CA TYR A 72 9.51 -6.07 9.96
C TYR A 72 8.25 -6.83 9.53
N THR A 73 7.22 -6.15 9.01
CA THR A 73 6.04 -6.84 8.46
C THR A 73 6.40 -7.72 7.27
N SER A 74 7.35 -7.29 6.43
CA SER A 74 7.85 -8.08 5.31
C SER A 74 8.53 -9.36 5.78
N ILE A 75 9.34 -9.29 6.84
CA ILE A 75 9.97 -10.46 7.48
C ILE A 75 8.89 -11.41 8.02
N LEU A 76 7.94 -10.90 8.82
CA LEU A 76 6.88 -11.72 9.40
C LEU A 76 6.01 -12.43 8.35
N ASN A 77 5.70 -11.76 7.23
CA ASN A 77 4.94 -12.37 6.14
C ASN A 77 5.74 -13.47 5.42
N GLU A 78 7.07 -13.36 5.36
CA GLU A 78 7.93 -14.41 4.81
C GLU A 78 7.98 -15.63 5.76
N ASP A 79 8.12 -15.38 7.06
CA ASP A 79 8.14 -16.42 8.08
C ASP A 79 6.81 -17.20 8.15
N GLU A 80 5.68 -16.53 7.86
CA GLU A 80 4.35 -17.16 7.88
C GLU A 80 4.22 -18.29 6.84
N LYS A 81 5.05 -18.32 5.78
CA LYS A 81 5.13 -19.44 4.84
C LYS A 81 5.54 -20.76 5.51
N PHE A 82 6.24 -20.67 6.63
CA PHE A 82 6.74 -21.81 7.42
C PHE A 82 5.93 -22.04 8.70
N ARG A 83 4.75 -21.42 8.84
CA ARG A 83 3.88 -21.62 10.00
C ARG A 83 3.48 -23.11 10.16
N ALA A 84 3.17 -23.53 11.38
CA ALA A 84 2.63 -24.86 11.64
C ALA A 84 1.25 -25.04 10.98
N ALA A 85 0.95 -26.25 10.49
CA ALA A 85 -0.31 -26.54 9.80
C ALA A 85 -1.57 -26.16 10.62
N GLU A 86 -1.51 -26.39 11.94
CA GLU A 86 -2.59 -26.11 12.88
C GLU A 86 -2.66 -24.64 13.34
N SER A 87 -1.65 -23.83 12.99
CA SER A 87 -1.63 -22.43 13.42
C SER A 87 -2.51 -21.55 12.52
N PRO A 88 -3.25 -20.58 13.08
CA PRO A 88 -4.00 -19.62 12.29
C PRO A 88 -3.08 -18.85 11.34
N TYR A 89 -3.49 -18.70 10.09
CA TYR A 89 -2.78 -17.87 9.13
C TYR A 89 -2.88 -16.39 9.52
N ARG A 90 -1.73 -15.71 9.57
CA ARG A 90 -1.65 -14.28 9.86
C ARG A 90 -1.11 -13.52 8.66
N PHE A 91 -1.65 -12.33 8.43
CA PHE A 91 -1.14 -11.42 7.42
C PHE A 91 -0.83 -10.06 8.06
N PHE A 92 0.40 -9.58 7.87
CA PHE A 92 0.88 -8.34 8.46
C PHE A 92 0.91 -7.23 7.40
N CYS A 93 0.03 -6.25 7.55
CA CYS A 93 -0.08 -5.13 6.61
C CYS A 93 1.05 -4.12 6.83
N SER A 94 1.80 -3.81 5.77
CA SER A 94 2.71 -2.65 5.76
C SER A 94 1.93 -1.33 5.84
N THR A 95 2.59 -0.26 6.27
CA THR A 95 1.95 1.03 6.48
C THR A 95 1.49 1.71 5.18
N MET A 96 2.00 1.33 4.01
CA MET A 96 1.67 1.94 2.71
C MET A 96 1.01 0.95 1.72
N VAL A 97 0.14 0.08 2.21
CA VAL A 97 -0.52 -0.97 1.42
C VAL A 97 -1.94 -0.59 0.97
N THR A 98 -2.39 -1.22 -0.11
CA THR A 98 -3.80 -1.29 -0.50
C THR A 98 -4.33 -2.68 -0.17
N ILE A 99 -5.39 -2.77 0.63
CA ILE A 99 -5.92 -4.04 1.15
C ILE A 99 -7.28 -4.29 0.52
N PHE A 100 -7.45 -5.46 -0.08
CA PHE A 100 -8.70 -5.89 -0.69
C PHE A 100 -9.39 -6.92 0.20
N PHE A 101 -10.63 -6.65 0.55
CA PHE A 101 -11.52 -7.61 1.20
C PHE A 101 -12.55 -8.08 0.18
N PRO A 102 -12.44 -9.31 -0.35
CA PRO A 102 -13.52 -9.90 -1.12
C PRO A 102 -14.70 -10.18 -0.20
N ILE A 103 -15.86 -9.61 -0.54
CA ILE A 103 -17.10 -9.77 0.20
C ILE A 103 -18.03 -10.66 -0.62
N SER A 104 -18.59 -11.68 0.04
CA SER A 104 -19.68 -12.48 -0.50
C SER A 104 -20.94 -12.15 0.29
N SER A 105 -21.93 -11.54 -0.37
CA SER A 105 -23.23 -11.22 0.25
C SER A 105 -24.34 -11.34 -0.78
N GLY A 106 -25.46 -11.97 -0.40
CA GLY A 106 -26.64 -12.11 -1.26
C GLY A 106 -26.36 -12.78 -2.62
N ASN A 107 -25.49 -13.80 -2.67
CA ASN A 107 -25.02 -14.46 -3.89
C ASN A 107 -24.34 -13.51 -4.89
N HIS A 108 -23.65 -12.48 -4.40
CA HIS A 108 -22.86 -11.54 -5.19
C HIS A 108 -21.48 -11.33 -4.56
N PHE A 109 -20.46 -11.19 -5.40
CA PHE A 109 -19.10 -10.85 -4.98
C PHE A 109 -18.75 -9.40 -5.33
N TYR A 110 -18.15 -8.68 -4.40
CA TYR A 110 -17.57 -7.35 -4.62
C TYR A 110 -16.33 -7.17 -3.72
N LEU A 111 -15.57 -6.11 -3.94
CA LEU A 111 -14.41 -5.78 -3.09
C LEU A 111 -14.69 -4.56 -2.24
N ILE A 112 -14.17 -4.58 -1.02
CA ILE A 112 -13.91 -3.37 -0.24
C ILE A 112 -12.41 -3.17 -0.18
N CYS A 113 -11.96 -2.02 -0.66
CA CYS A 113 -10.56 -1.68 -0.82
C CYS A 113 -10.15 -0.56 0.15
N PHE A 114 -9.29 -0.88 1.10
CA PHE A 114 -8.67 0.11 1.98
C PHE A 114 -7.34 0.57 1.39
N ASN A 115 -7.28 1.82 0.93
CA ASN A 115 -6.04 2.41 0.45
C ASN A 115 -5.40 3.23 1.57
N LEU A 116 -4.42 2.63 2.25
CA LEU A 116 -3.73 3.29 3.36
C LEU A 116 -2.82 4.43 2.89
N ARG A 117 -2.45 4.50 1.61
CA ARG A 117 -1.64 5.60 1.10
C ARG A 117 -2.46 6.87 0.90
N LYS A 118 -3.67 6.73 0.34
CA LYS A 118 -4.58 7.85 0.08
C LYS A 118 -5.53 8.15 1.25
N ILE A 119 -5.67 7.21 2.17
CA ILE A 119 -6.66 7.24 3.25
C ILE A 119 -8.08 7.27 2.66
N CYS A 120 -8.46 6.22 1.94
CA CYS A 120 -9.82 6.05 1.44
C CYS A 120 -10.29 4.59 1.55
N VAL A 121 -11.63 4.43 1.56
CA VAL A 121 -12.31 3.14 1.55
C VAL A 121 -13.19 3.09 0.30
N ASP A 122 -12.77 2.30 -0.69
CA ASP A 122 -13.40 2.22 -1.99
C ASP A 122 -14.12 0.88 -2.15
N ILE A 123 -15.41 0.92 -2.46
CA ILE A 123 -16.18 -0.26 -2.86
C ILE A 123 -16.01 -0.44 -4.37
N ILE A 124 -15.49 -1.61 -4.77
CA ILE A 124 -15.30 -1.97 -6.17
C ILE A 124 -16.31 -3.06 -6.50
N ASP A 125 -17.38 -2.67 -7.19
CA ASP A 125 -18.52 -3.53 -7.51
C ASP A 125 -18.88 -3.39 -8.99
N ASN A 126 -19.11 -4.51 -9.66
CA ASN A 126 -19.51 -4.52 -11.06
C ASN A 126 -20.98 -4.16 -11.27
N ARG A 127 -21.83 -4.08 -10.23
CA ARG A 127 -23.25 -3.74 -10.41
C ARG A 127 -23.47 -2.27 -10.77
N SER A 128 -24.28 -2.05 -11.81
CA SER A 128 -24.89 -0.76 -12.10
C SER A 128 -26.27 -0.70 -11.43
N GLY A 129 -26.33 -0.19 -10.21
CA GLY A 129 -27.58 -0.03 -9.44
C GLY A 129 -27.52 1.10 -8.41
N ASP A 130 -28.67 1.37 -7.77
CA ASP A 130 -28.99 2.53 -6.90
C ASP A 130 -28.15 2.64 -5.60
N ARG A 131 -28.54 3.58 -4.73
CA ARG A 131 -27.80 4.13 -3.59
C ARG A 131 -27.06 3.09 -2.72
N VAL A 132 -25.84 3.47 -2.34
CA VAL A 132 -24.88 2.68 -1.55
C VAL A 132 -25.46 2.18 -0.21
N ASP A 133 -26.33 2.96 0.42
CA ASP A 133 -26.90 2.69 1.75
C ASP A 133 -27.81 1.44 1.79
N ILE A 134 -28.39 1.03 0.67
CA ILE A 134 -29.24 -0.17 0.60
C ILE A 134 -28.45 -1.39 0.12
N MET A 135 -27.44 -1.17 -0.72
CA MET A 135 -26.80 -2.25 -1.49
C MET A 135 -25.85 -3.12 -0.66
N TYR A 136 -25.27 -2.56 0.41
CA TYR A 136 -24.18 -3.18 1.15
C TYR A 136 -24.49 -3.45 2.63
N ASP A 137 -25.71 -3.15 3.09
CA ASP A 137 -26.25 -3.52 4.40
C ASP A 137 -25.31 -3.20 5.59
N GLY A 138 -24.65 -2.03 5.55
CA GLY A 138 -23.71 -1.59 6.58
C GLY A 138 -22.39 -2.38 6.67
N ILE A 139 -22.17 -3.38 5.80
CA ILE A 139 -20.94 -4.18 5.79
C ILE A 139 -19.68 -3.32 5.65
N PRO A 140 -19.62 -2.30 4.76
CA PRO A 140 -18.43 -1.47 4.63
C PRO A 140 -18.07 -0.69 5.89
N GLU A 141 -19.06 -0.10 6.54
CA GLU A 141 -18.90 0.67 7.77
C GLU A 141 -18.45 -0.25 8.91
N ALA A 142 -19.11 -1.41 9.07
CA ALA A 142 -18.72 -2.40 10.07
C ALA A 142 -17.30 -2.94 9.84
N LEU A 143 -16.91 -3.17 8.58
CA LEU A 143 -15.56 -3.62 8.26
C LEU A 143 -14.53 -2.51 8.53
N GLN A 144 -14.85 -1.26 8.19
CA GLN A 144 -13.99 -0.10 8.45
C GLN A 144 -13.76 0.09 9.95
N GLU A 145 -14.81 -0.01 10.77
CA GLU A 145 -14.70 0.08 12.23
C GLU A 145 -13.83 -1.04 12.80
N ASN A 146 -14.13 -2.31 12.46
CA ASN A 146 -13.38 -3.45 12.97
C ASN A 146 -11.92 -3.44 12.52
N PHE A 147 -11.66 -3.09 11.25
CA PHE A 147 -10.31 -2.93 10.75
C PHE A 147 -9.56 -1.79 11.44
N GLY A 148 -10.27 -0.69 11.73
CA GLY A 148 -9.76 0.41 12.54
C GLY A 148 -9.34 -0.04 13.94
N LEU A 149 -10.18 -0.80 14.64
CA LEU A 149 -9.85 -1.35 15.97
C LEU A 149 -8.60 -2.23 15.94
N TYR A 150 -8.49 -3.11 14.94
CA TYR A 150 -7.30 -3.96 14.75
C TYR A 150 -6.01 -3.13 14.56
N MET A 151 -6.09 -2.01 13.84
CA MET A 151 -4.92 -1.19 13.49
C MET A 151 -4.63 -0.07 14.49
N ALA A 152 -5.54 0.22 15.42
CA ALA A 152 -5.42 1.35 16.36
C ALA A 152 -4.13 1.30 17.20
N GLN A 153 -3.66 0.10 17.55
CA GLN A 153 -2.41 -0.10 18.30
C GLN A 153 -1.14 0.21 17.47
N LYS A 154 -1.22 0.12 16.14
CA LYS A 154 -0.07 0.25 15.23
C LYS A 154 0.07 1.64 14.64
N SER A 155 -1.05 2.29 14.33
CA SER A 155 -1.02 3.63 13.71
C SER A 155 -2.24 4.49 14.11
N PRO A 156 -2.28 5.00 15.35
CA PRO A 156 -3.47 5.70 15.88
C PRO A 156 -3.93 6.89 15.02
N ARG A 157 -2.99 7.72 14.55
CA ARG A 157 -3.30 8.89 13.72
C ARG A 157 -3.92 8.49 12.38
N LYS A 158 -3.33 7.49 11.74
CA LYS A 158 -3.74 7.03 10.41
C LYS A 158 -5.12 6.38 10.44
N ILE A 159 -5.39 5.62 11.50
CA ILE A 159 -6.69 5.00 11.71
C ILE A 159 -7.75 6.01 12.06
N LYS A 160 -7.44 7.04 12.84
CA LYS A 160 -8.39 8.14 13.05
C LYS A 160 -8.79 8.79 11.73
N LEU A 161 -7.86 8.98 10.80
CA LEU A 161 -8.19 9.52 9.47
C LEU A 161 -9.00 8.50 8.65
N LEU A 162 -8.60 7.22 8.66
CA LEU A 162 -9.26 6.16 7.91
C LEU A 162 -10.70 5.92 8.40
N ASN A 163 -10.97 5.91 9.71
CA ASN A 163 -12.30 5.72 10.28
C ASN A 163 -13.25 6.87 9.93
N ASN A 164 -12.72 8.06 9.64
CA ASN A 164 -13.50 9.21 9.18
C ASN A 164 -13.52 9.32 7.65
N ALA A 165 -12.82 8.44 6.93
CA ALA A 165 -12.78 8.47 5.47
C ALA A 165 -14.14 8.03 4.92
N PRO A 166 -14.68 8.73 3.92
CA PRO A 166 -15.94 8.34 3.30
C PRO A 166 -15.77 6.97 2.62
N VAL A 167 -16.74 6.09 2.85
CA VAL A 167 -16.91 4.89 2.05
C VAL A 167 -17.58 5.29 0.74
N GLN A 168 -16.94 5.01 -0.38
CA GLN A 168 -17.47 5.38 -1.70
C GLN A 168 -17.43 4.19 -2.66
N ARG A 169 -18.47 4.03 -3.46
CA ARG A 169 -18.46 3.07 -4.57
C ARG A 169 -17.79 3.69 -5.79
N LEU A 170 -16.85 2.96 -6.38
CA LEU A 170 -16.19 3.38 -7.61
C LEU A 170 -17.14 3.28 -8.80
N GLU A 171 -17.34 4.41 -9.47
CA GLU A 171 -18.22 4.55 -10.62
C GLU A 171 -17.49 4.17 -11.93
N MET A 172 -17.16 2.88 -12.06
CA MET A 172 -16.45 2.34 -13.22
C MET A 172 -17.34 2.29 -14.47
N LYS A 173 -16.75 2.51 -15.65
CA LYS A 173 -17.46 2.52 -16.95
C LYS A 173 -17.94 1.15 -17.43
N TRP A 174 -17.41 0.06 -16.87
CA TRP A 174 -17.72 -1.34 -17.23
C TRP A 174 -18.67 -2.02 -16.23
N ARG A 175 -19.37 -1.23 -15.40
CA ARG A 175 -20.44 -1.77 -14.55
C ARG A 175 -21.59 -2.28 -15.41
N THR A 176 -22.32 -3.25 -14.88
CA THR A 176 -23.30 -4.06 -15.58
C THR A 176 -24.60 -4.11 -14.80
N SER A 177 -25.72 -4.07 -15.54
CA SER A 177 -27.08 -4.27 -15.02
C SER A 177 -27.45 -5.75 -14.93
N ASN A 178 -26.64 -6.63 -15.53
CA ASN A 178 -26.83 -8.07 -15.53
C ASN A 178 -26.61 -8.67 -14.13
N LYS A 179 -27.47 -9.63 -13.78
CA LYS A 179 -27.57 -10.19 -12.43
C LYS A 179 -26.50 -11.26 -12.22
N ASN A 180 -25.53 -10.93 -11.36
CA ASN A 180 -24.80 -11.80 -10.43
C ASN A 180 -23.90 -12.93 -10.95
N VAL A 181 -24.05 -13.41 -12.19
CA VAL A 181 -23.34 -14.64 -12.64
C VAL A 181 -21.81 -14.47 -12.65
N ASP A 182 -21.32 -13.30 -13.09
CA ASP A 182 -19.88 -13.09 -13.32
C ASP A 182 -19.19 -12.28 -12.21
N SER A 183 -19.89 -11.97 -11.10
CA SER A 183 -19.37 -11.07 -10.04
C SER A 183 -18.01 -11.51 -9.48
N GLY A 184 -17.80 -12.81 -9.31
CA GLY A 184 -16.51 -13.38 -8.90
C GLY A 184 -15.39 -13.14 -9.92
N VAL A 185 -15.69 -13.19 -11.23
CA VAL A 185 -14.72 -12.90 -12.30
C VAL A 185 -14.30 -11.44 -12.26
N PHE A 186 -15.25 -10.52 -12.08
CA PHE A 186 -14.94 -9.10 -11.89
C PHE A 186 -14.05 -8.89 -10.67
N VAL A 187 -14.38 -9.51 -9.54
CA VAL A 187 -13.57 -9.42 -8.31
C VAL A 187 -12.13 -9.90 -8.53
N MET A 188 -11.94 -11.08 -9.15
CA MET A 188 -10.60 -11.60 -9.45
C MET A 188 -9.80 -10.64 -10.33
N HIS A 189 -10.41 -10.15 -11.42
CA HIS A 189 -9.75 -9.27 -12.38
C HIS A 189 -9.51 -7.85 -11.81
N HIS A 190 -10.38 -7.35 -10.94
CA HIS A 190 -10.18 -6.09 -10.23
C HIS A 190 -9.00 -6.17 -9.27
N MET A 191 -8.84 -7.29 -8.55
CA MET A 191 -7.66 -7.51 -7.70
C MET A 191 -6.37 -7.58 -8.52
N GLU A 192 -6.43 -8.13 -9.73
CA GLU A 192 -5.26 -8.21 -10.62
C GLU A 192 -4.85 -6.83 -11.19
N THR A 193 -5.82 -5.98 -11.53
CA THR A 193 -5.57 -4.76 -12.30
C THR A 193 -5.64 -3.45 -11.50
N TYR A 194 -6.32 -3.42 -10.35
CA TYR A 194 -6.44 -2.21 -9.56
C TYR A 194 -5.22 -1.99 -8.67
N MET A 195 -4.48 -0.91 -8.91
CA MET A 195 -3.28 -0.54 -8.14
C MET A 195 -3.49 0.74 -7.30
N GLY A 196 -4.74 1.08 -6.98
CA GLY A 196 -5.04 2.32 -6.26
C GLY A 196 -4.92 3.57 -7.13
N TYR A 197 -5.06 3.47 -8.46
CA TYR A 197 -5.05 4.63 -9.36
C TYR A 197 -6.37 5.41 -9.32
N THR A 198 -6.40 6.60 -9.93
CA THR A 198 -7.67 7.26 -10.23
C THR A 198 -8.42 6.46 -11.29
N LEU A 199 -9.75 6.54 -11.32
CA LEU A 199 -10.58 5.82 -12.31
C LEU A 199 -10.15 6.09 -13.76
N ARG A 200 -9.72 7.32 -14.06
CA ARG A 200 -9.22 7.71 -15.39
C ARG A 200 -7.98 6.90 -15.82
N ASN A 201 -7.16 6.48 -14.87
CA ASN A 201 -5.89 5.80 -15.10
C ASN A 201 -5.98 4.28 -14.88
N TRP A 202 -7.16 3.77 -14.53
CA TRP A 202 -7.35 2.34 -14.35
C TRP A 202 -7.76 1.68 -15.67
N ASP A 203 -6.78 1.00 -16.29
CA ASP A 203 -7.01 0.16 -17.45
C ASP A 203 -7.41 -1.26 -17.04
N CYS A 204 -8.69 -1.44 -16.73
CA CYS A 204 -9.26 -2.72 -16.29
C CYS A 204 -9.51 -3.71 -17.44
N LYS A 205 -9.23 -3.34 -18.71
CA LYS A 205 -9.48 -4.18 -19.90
C LYS A 205 -10.93 -4.60 -20.18
N PHE A 206 -11.86 -4.42 -19.24
CA PHE A 206 -13.28 -4.64 -19.49
C PHE A 206 -13.90 -3.53 -20.35
N ALA A 207 -14.72 -3.96 -21.31
CA ALA A 207 -15.56 -3.08 -22.10
C ALA A 207 -16.78 -2.59 -21.30
N ALA A 208 -17.35 -1.44 -21.71
CA ALA A 208 -18.65 -1.02 -21.22
C ALA A 208 -19.74 -1.98 -21.69
N GLU A 209 -20.80 -2.16 -20.90
CA GLU A 209 -21.96 -2.95 -21.31
C GLU A 209 -22.63 -2.27 -22.53
N VAL A 210 -22.86 -3.05 -23.60
CA VAL A 210 -23.53 -2.56 -24.83
C VAL A 210 -24.72 -3.47 -25.14
N GLY A 211 -25.94 -3.03 -24.85
CA GLY A 211 -27.17 -3.73 -25.28
C GLY A 211 -27.42 -5.12 -24.66
N CYS A 212 -28.66 -5.60 -24.77
CA CYS A 212 -29.24 -6.65 -23.94
C CYS A 212 -28.56 -8.04 -24.08
N LYS A 213 -28.10 -8.58 -22.94
CA LYS A 213 -27.85 -10.00 -22.64
C LYS A 213 -26.94 -10.75 -23.62
N THR A 214 -25.63 -10.61 -23.43
CA THR A 214 -24.71 -11.68 -23.85
C THR A 214 -23.82 -12.05 -22.66
N ASN A 215 -23.70 -13.35 -22.38
CA ASN A 215 -22.84 -13.86 -21.30
C ASN A 215 -21.43 -13.29 -21.47
N LEU A 216 -20.98 -12.53 -20.47
CA LEU A 216 -19.73 -11.74 -20.49
C LEU A 216 -18.50 -12.60 -20.21
N ILE A 217 -18.46 -13.84 -20.69
CA ILE A 217 -17.21 -14.60 -20.70
C ILE A 217 -16.30 -13.95 -21.75
N LEU A 218 -15.50 -13.01 -21.26
CA LEU A 218 -14.25 -12.50 -21.82
C LEU A 218 -14.36 -11.59 -23.05
N PHE A 219 -14.65 -10.31 -22.82
CA PHE A 219 -14.02 -9.24 -23.59
C PHE A 219 -12.77 -8.77 -22.85
N LEU A 220 -11.73 -9.61 -22.77
CA LEU A 220 -10.36 -9.13 -22.56
C LEU A 220 -9.90 -8.57 -23.92
N LYS A 221 -9.77 -7.25 -24.03
CA LYS A 221 -9.08 -6.61 -25.16
C LYS A 221 -7.62 -6.35 -24.82
#